data_AF-A0A0F9FPU5-F1
#
_entry.id   AF-A0A0F9FPU5-F1
#
_cell.length_a   1.000
_cell.length_b   1.000
_cell.length_c   1.000
_cell.angle_alpha   90.00
_cell.angle_beta   90.00
_cell.angle_gamma   90.00
#
_symmetry.space_group_name_H-M   'P 1'
#
loop_
_entity.id
_entity.type
_entity.pdbx_description
1 polymer ?
#
loop_
_entity_poly.entity_id
_entity_poly.type
_entity_poly.pdbx_seq_one_letter_code
_entity_poly.pdbx_strand_id
1 'polypeptide(L)'
;MANPVPNKNDGNANRTPVKWTVYLVDGAIEIDDEVVLLTKATVGAYTLAAPTNPDMNGLEMTIVTTTAAAHVVTGVYLPTGTTLTFTAAIGNQATARAYNGTWHVGNLTGVTIG
;
A
#
# COMPACT_ATOMS: atom_id res chain seq x y z
N MET A 1 15.38 20.39 19.12
CA MET A 1 16.20 20.41 17.89
C MET A 1 15.28 19.96 16.77
N ALA A 2 15.13 20.73 15.69
CA ALA A 2 14.29 20.31 14.57
C ALA A 2 14.92 19.06 13.94
N ASN A 3 14.12 18.00 13.76
CA ASN A 3 14.54 16.84 12.97
C ASN A 3 14.86 17.35 11.55
N PRO A 4 16.06 17.12 11.00
CA PRO A 4 16.38 17.59 9.66
C PRO A 4 15.35 17.02 8.67
N VAL A 5 14.66 17.90 7.96
CA VAL A 5 13.84 17.49 6.83
C VAL A 5 14.77 16.88 5.78
N PRO A 6 14.44 15.71 5.22
CA PRO A 6 15.19 15.09 4.15
C PRO A 6 15.57 16.10 3.03
N ASN A 7 16.85 16.42 2.87
CA ASN A 7 17.35 17.34 1.86
C ASN A 7 17.93 16.57 0.67
N LYS A 8 17.48 16.90 -0.54
CA LYS A 8 17.93 16.28 -1.80
C LYS A 8 19.45 16.41 -2.03
N ASN A 9 20.12 17.34 -1.35
CA ASN A 9 21.55 17.58 -1.46
C ASN A 9 22.41 16.75 -0.48
N ASP A 10 21.81 15.96 0.41
CA ASP A 10 22.54 15.21 1.45
C ASP A 10 23.08 13.84 0.97
N GLY A 11 23.02 13.56 -0.33
CA GLY A 11 23.52 12.31 -0.92
C GLY A 11 22.85 11.06 -0.33
N ASN A 12 23.62 9.97 -0.16
CA ASN A 12 23.16 8.68 0.38
C ASN A 12 22.71 8.73 1.86
N ALA A 13 22.86 9.87 2.55
CA ALA A 13 22.35 10.06 3.91
C ALA A 13 20.85 10.40 3.92
N ASN A 14 20.29 10.81 2.77
CA ASN A 14 18.88 11.07 2.65
C ASN A 14 18.14 9.76 2.34
N ARG A 15 17.15 9.38 3.15
CA ARG A 15 16.22 8.31 2.76
C ARG A 15 15.65 8.72 1.40
N THR A 16 15.78 7.86 0.39
CA THR A 16 15.15 8.07 -0.91
C THR A 16 13.68 8.42 -0.65
N PRO A 17 13.16 9.54 -1.17
CA PRO A 17 11.75 9.88 -1.01
C PRO A 17 10.91 8.71 -1.51
N VAL A 18 10.03 8.19 -0.66
CA VAL A 18 9.12 7.11 -1.04
C VAL A 18 8.05 7.70 -1.96
N LYS A 19 7.79 7.05 -3.10
CA LYS A 19 6.74 7.45 -4.04
C LYS A 19 5.38 7.31 -3.37
N TRP A 20 4.47 8.28 -3.56
CA TRP A 20 3.10 8.22 -3.04
C TRP A 20 2.11 8.34 -4.20
N THR A 21 1.12 7.46 -4.25
CA THR A 21 0.03 7.48 -5.24
C THR A 21 -1.32 7.63 -4.54
N VAL A 22 -2.16 8.55 -5.06
CA VAL A 22 -3.43 8.93 -4.45
C VAL A 22 -4.60 8.41 -5.27
N TYR A 23 -5.52 7.70 -4.61
CA TYR A 23 -6.70 7.10 -5.22
C TYR A 23 -7.99 7.81 -4.76
N LEU A 24 -8.41 8.80 -5.55
CA LEU A 24 -9.65 9.58 -5.36
C LEU A 24 -10.92 8.83 -5.79
N VAL A 25 -10.76 7.81 -6.65
CA VAL A 25 -11.82 6.95 -7.19
C VAL A 25 -11.34 5.50 -7.19
N ASP A 26 -12.24 4.56 -7.46
CA ASP A 26 -11.92 3.14 -7.64
C ASP A 26 -10.91 2.95 -8.78
N GLY A 27 -10.05 1.94 -8.68
CA GLY A 27 -9.04 1.72 -9.71
C GLY A 27 -8.04 0.61 -9.41
N ALA A 28 -7.13 0.43 -10.36
CA ALA A 28 -6.03 -0.53 -10.26
C ALA A 28 -4.83 0.10 -9.55
N ILE A 29 -4.29 -0.65 -8.60
CA ILE A 29 -3.05 -0.40 -7.88
C ILE A 29 -1.97 -1.24 -8.57
N GLU A 30 -1.08 -0.55 -9.29
CA GLU A 30 0.08 -1.16 -9.93
C GLU A 30 1.15 -1.50 -8.88
N ILE A 31 1.98 -2.50 -9.15
CA ILE A 31 3.06 -2.88 -8.24
C ILE A 31 4.23 -1.88 -8.33
N ASP A 32 4.65 -1.34 -7.20
CA ASP A 32 5.78 -0.42 -7.08
C ASP A 32 6.34 -0.43 -5.64
N ASP A 33 7.43 0.28 -5.37
CA ASP A 33 7.91 0.58 -4.01
C ASP A 33 7.33 1.93 -3.54
N GLU A 34 6.12 1.90 -2.97
CA GLU A 34 5.34 3.11 -2.74
C GLU A 34 4.37 3.08 -1.54
N VAL A 35 3.88 4.27 -1.20
CA VAL A 35 2.72 4.46 -0.33
C VAL A 35 1.48 4.71 -1.18
N VAL A 36 0.47 3.86 -1.03
CA VAL A 36 -0.83 4.00 -1.69
C VAL A 36 -1.81 4.65 -0.72
N LEU A 37 -2.31 5.83 -1.06
CA LEU A 37 -3.27 6.57 -0.27
C LEU A 37 -4.68 6.39 -0.84
N LEU A 38 -5.55 5.69 -0.11
CA LEU A 38 -6.96 5.56 -0.43
C LEU A 38 -7.69 6.78 0.14
N THR A 39 -8.14 7.67 -0.74
CA THR A 39 -8.70 8.99 -0.36
C THR A 39 -10.16 9.17 -0.80
N LYS A 40 -10.76 8.14 -1.38
CA LYS A 40 -12.17 8.16 -1.77
C LYS A 40 -13.05 8.40 -0.54
N ALA A 41 -13.96 9.37 -0.62
CA ALA A 41 -14.83 9.78 0.49
C ALA A 41 -15.92 8.76 0.84
N THR A 42 -16.18 7.81 -0.07
CA THR A 42 -17.14 6.72 0.10
C THR A 42 -16.41 5.38 -0.01
N VAL A 43 -17.16 4.28 0.08
CA VAL A 43 -16.59 2.94 -0.04
C VAL A 43 -15.79 2.82 -1.33
N GLY A 44 -14.50 2.45 -1.20
CA GLY A 44 -13.61 2.25 -2.34
C GLY A 44 -13.39 0.78 -2.65
N ALA A 45 -13.33 0.46 -3.93
CA ALA A 45 -13.00 -0.86 -4.44
C ALA A 45 -11.79 -0.73 -5.37
N TYR A 46 -10.73 -1.47 -5.07
CA TYR A 46 -9.46 -1.39 -5.78
C TYR A 46 -8.99 -2.79 -6.17
N THR A 47 -8.16 -2.88 -7.20
CA THR A 47 -7.50 -4.12 -7.58
C THR A 47 -5.99 -3.98 -7.43
N LEU A 48 -5.35 -4.87 -6.68
CA LEU A 48 -3.90 -4.92 -6.53
C LEU A 48 -3.30 -5.86 -7.59
N ALA A 49 -2.36 -5.35 -8.38
CA ALA A 49 -1.64 -6.14 -9.36
C ALA A 49 -0.88 -7.30 -8.70
N ALA A 50 -0.74 -8.41 -9.43
CA ALA A 50 0.05 -9.55 -8.99
C ALA A 50 1.54 -9.32 -9.22
N PRO A 51 2.43 -9.81 -8.34
CA PRO A 51 3.85 -9.91 -8.66
C PRO A 51 4.03 -10.98 -9.74
N THR A 52 4.55 -10.60 -10.91
CA THR A 52 4.62 -11.49 -12.09
C THR A 52 6.04 -11.84 -12.53
N ASN A 53 7.05 -11.10 -12.09
CA ASN A 53 8.44 -11.37 -12.44
C ASN A 53 9.38 -11.29 -11.22
N PRO A 54 10.58 -11.89 -11.29
CA PRO A 54 11.55 -11.88 -10.19
C PRO A 54 12.11 -10.48 -9.84
N ASP A 55 12.09 -9.53 -10.77
CA ASP A 55 12.59 -8.16 -10.54
C ASP A 55 11.68 -7.36 -9.61
N MET A 56 10.44 -7.82 -9.40
CA MET A 56 9.50 -7.27 -8.42
C MET A 56 9.80 -7.74 -6.98
N ASN A 57 10.69 -8.72 -6.79
CA ASN A 57 11.01 -9.21 -5.45
C ASN A 57 11.59 -8.08 -4.59
N GLY A 58 11.02 -7.89 -3.40
CA GLY A 58 11.46 -6.90 -2.43
C GLY A 58 10.69 -5.58 -2.48
N LEU A 59 9.95 -5.29 -3.57
CA LEU A 59 9.06 -4.13 -3.63
C LEU A 59 8.06 -4.18 -2.48
N GLU A 60 7.94 -3.07 -1.75
CA GLU A 60 7.05 -2.94 -0.60
C GLU A 60 6.02 -1.85 -0.86
N MET A 61 4.74 -2.23 -0.74
CA MET A 61 3.63 -1.31 -0.85
C MET A 61 3.01 -1.10 0.51
N THR A 62 2.89 0.16 0.93
CA THR A 62 2.14 0.53 2.14
C THR A 62 0.82 1.16 1.73
N ILE A 63 -0.29 0.45 1.94
CA ILE A 63 -1.63 0.93 1.59
C ILE A 63 -2.27 1.53 2.85
N VAL A 64 -2.73 2.78 2.77
CA VAL A 64 -3.25 3.55 3.91
C VAL A 64 -4.57 4.23 3.54
N THR A 65 -5.56 4.16 4.43
CA THR A 65 -6.80 4.93 4.31
C THR A 65 -6.64 6.32 4.91
N THR A 66 -7.17 7.32 4.22
CA THR A 66 -7.16 8.72 4.68
C THR A 66 -8.56 9.26 4.96
N THR A 67 -9.58 8.45 4.73
CA THR A 67 -11.00 8.77 4.98
C THR A 67 -11.60 7.77 5.96
N ALA A 68 -12.72 8.14 6.58
CA ALA A 68 -13.50 7.25 7.45
C ALA A 68 -14.49 6.39 6.65
N ALA A 69 -14.11 5.98 5.44
CA ALA A 69 -14.88 5.05 4.61
C ALA A 69 -14.21 3.67 4.63
N ALA A 70 -15.02 2.61 4.49
CA ALA A 70 -14.48 1.27 4.32
C ALA A 70 -13.88 1.13 2.91
N HIS A 71 -12.78 0.41 2.77
CA HIS A 71 -12.15 0.17 1.47
C HIS A 71 -11.84 -1.31 1.29
N VAL A 72 -11.94 -1.81 0.07
CA VAL A 72 -11.57 -3.18 -0.27
C VAL A 72 -10.55 -3.13 -1.39
N VAL A 73 -9.41 -3.78 -1.16
CA VAL A 73 -8.38 -4.00 -2.17
C VAL A 73 -8.38 -5.49 -2.51
N THR A 74 -8.83 -5.82 -3.71
CA THR A 74 -8.86 -7.19 -4.22
C THR A 74 -7.53 -7.51 -4.90
N GLY A 75 -6.84 -8.57 -4.47
CA GLY A 75 -5.60 -9.04 -5.07
C GLY A 75 -5.63 -10.55 -5.30
N VAL A 76 -4.63 -11.05 -6.02
CA VAL A 76 -4.36 -12.48 -6.15
C VAL A 76 -3.05 -12.82 -5.44
N TYR A 77 -2.89 -14.08 -5.04
CA TYR A 77 -1.70 -14.56 -4.33
C TYR A 77 -1.44 -13.85 -2.99
N LEU A 78 -2.51 -13.42 -2.32
CA LEU A 78 -2.47 -12.99 -0.93
C LEU A 78 -2.36 -14.24 -0.02
N PRO A 79 -1.87 -14.11 1.23
CA PRO A 79 -1.57 -15.25 2.09
C PRO A 79 -2.76 -16.16 2.39
N THR A 80 -3.94 -15.59 2.64
CA THR A 80 -5.14 -16.33 3.07
C THR A 80 -6.42 -15.68 2.56
N GLY A 81 -6.51 -15.43 1.25
CA GLY A 81 -7.70 -14.79 0.66
C GLY A 81 -7.42 -14.12 -0.68
N THR A 82 -8.37 -13.30 -1.11
CA THR A 82 -8.26 -12.45 -2.31
C THR A 82 -8.56 -10.98 -2.02
N THR A 83 -8.81 -10.61 -0.76
CA THR A 83 -9.15 -9.24 -0.39
C THR A 83 -8.39 -8.76 0.85
N LEU A 84 -8.04 -7.48 0.85
CA LEU A 84 -7.70 -6.69 2.03
C LEU A 84 -8.87 -5.75 2.29
N THR A 85 -9.62 -6.02 3.36
CA THR A 85 -10.79 -5.22 3.74
C THR A 85 -10.41 -4.28 4.88
N PHE A 86 -10.36 -2.99 4.58
CA PHE A 86 -10.10 -1.90 5.52
C PHE A 86 -11.42 -1.44 6.14
N THR A 87 -11.50 -1.40 7.47
CA THR A 87 -12.68 -0.89 8.16
C THR A 87 -12.86 0.63 7.94
N ALA A 88 -14.01 1.19 8.34
CA ALA A 88 -14.32 2.60 8.15
C ALA A 88 -13.60 3.50 9.18
N ALA A 89 -12.28 3.63 9.06
CA ALA A 89 -11.46 4.49 9.92
C ALA A 89 -10.27 5.08 9.14
N ILE A 90 -9.88 6.30 9.52
CA ILE A 90 -8.68 6.96 9.01
C ILE A 90 -7.45 6.31 9.63
N GLY A 91 -6.42 6.05 8.82
CA GLY A 91 -5.16 5.47 9.28
C GLY A 91 -5.17 3.94 9.36
N ASN A 92 -6.22 3.29 8.85
CA ASN A 92 -6.14 1.85 8.61
C ASN A 92 -5.08 1.58 7.55
N GLN A 93 -4.30 0.53 7.73
CA GLN A 93 -3.18 0.23 6.85
C GLN A 93 -2.88 -1.26 6.73
N ALA A 94 -2.23 -1.61 5.63
CA ALA A 94 -1.59 -2.90 5.40
C ALA A 94 -0.30 -2.68 4.62
N THR A 95 0.72 -3.49 4.89
CA THR A 95 1.91 -3.57 4.05
C THR A 95 1.89 -4.85 3.24
N ALA A 96 2.23 -4.78 1.95
CA ALA A 96 2.35 -5.93 1.07
C ALA A 96 3.74 -5.91 0.43
N ARG A 97 4.54 -6.94 0.69
CA ARG A 97 5.87 -7.12 0.07
C ARG A 97 5.83 -8.25 -0.94
N ALA A 98 6.30 -7.98 -2.15
CA ALA A 98 6.38 -8.99 -3.20
C ALA A 98 7.58 -9.91 -2.97
N TYR A 99 7.35 -11.23 -3.00
CA TYR A 99 8.42 -12.22 -3.00
C TYR A 99 7.95 -13.52 -3.67
N ASN A 100 8.77 -14.01 -4.60
CA ASN A 100 8.56 -15.28 -5.30
C ASN A 100 7.17 -15.42 -5.95
N GLY A 101 6.69 -14.34 -6.60
CA GLY A 101 5.39 -14.32 -7.28
C GLY A 101 4.18 -14.25 -6.33
N THR A 102 4.39 -13.98 -5.05
CA THR A 102 3.33 -13.90 -4.03
C THR A 102 3.44 -12.61 -3.21
N TRP A 103 2.35 -12.24 -2.56
CA TRP A 103 2.31 -11.14 -1.61
C TRP A 103 2.49 -11.64 -0.18
N HIS A 104 3.51 -11.12 0.50
CA HIS A 104 3.67 -11.25 1.94
C HIS A 104 3.05 -10.03 2.60
N VAL A 105 1.87 -10.21 3.19
CA VAL A 105 1.10 -9.12 3.80
C VAL A 105 1.34 -9.07 5.31
N GLY A 106 1.53 -7.85 5.85
CA GLY A 106 1.78 -7.59 7.26
C GLY A 106 1.27 -6.20 7.70
N ASN A 107 1.65 -5.79 8.92
CA ASN A 107 1.29 -4.50 9.54
C ASN A 107 -0.19 -4.12 9.33
N LEU A 108 -1.09 -5.05 9.66
CA LEU A 108 -2.52 -4.87 9.51
C LEU A 108 -3.08 -4.04 10.68
N THR A 109 -3.54 -2.83 10.38
CA THR A 109 -4.28 -1.98 11.31
C THR A 109 -5.68 -1.77 10.76
N GLY A 110 -6.69 -2.33 11.41
CA GLY A 110 -8.08 -2.24 10.94
C GLY A 110 -8.30 -2.90 9.57
N VAL A 111 -7.48 -3.89 9.21
CA VAL A 111 -7.56 -4.63 7.95
C VAL A 111 -7.76 -6.12 8.21
N THR A 112 -8.69 -6.73 7.48
CA THR A 112 -8.88 -8.19 7.45
C THR A 112 -8.51 -8.74 6.09
N ILE A 113 -7.79 -9.86 6.06
CA ILE A 113 -7.55 -10.64 4.83
C ILE A 113 -8.68 -11.66 4.71
N GLY A 114 -9.37 -11.69 3.57
CA GLY A 114 -10.49 -12.58 3.29
C GLY A 114 -10.48 -13.12 1.88
#